data_AF-A4X0R1-F1
#
_entry.id   AF-A4X0R1-F1
#
_cell.length_a   1.000
_cell.length_b   1.000
_cell.length_c   1.000
_cell.angle_alpha   90.00
_cell.angle_beta   90.00
_cell.angle_gamma   90.00
#
_symmetry.space_group_name_H-M   'P 1'
#
loop_
_entity.id
_entity.type
_entity.pdbx_description
1 polymer ?
#
loop_
_entity_poly.entity_id
_entity_poly.type
_entity_poly.pdbx_seq_one_letter_code
_entity_poly.pdbx_strand_id
1 'polypeptide(L)'
;MAGGFPASSECAAAKREVIRRITPHPVQPPLQLWNCPMGVDPEVASSVGLSQTSLGRDGLTQEVRQIRDAIEIYQINYWHSMGGENDRDVIIDNTVAGTYDEATGEFSWKKSSYRTGPDWLAEVAGGRREPVYETDSEGRRRIKVGEVNDYPGRLRAVALRFRDYEGRTYSEIVRY
;
A
#
# COMPACT_ATOMS: atom_id res chain seq x y z
N MET A 1 22.33 -28.79 1.71
CA MET A 1 21.92 -29.19 0.34
C MET A 1 21.22 -27.99 -0.29
N ALA A 2 21.75 -27.44 -1.39
CA ALA A 2 21.17 -26.28 -2.07
C ALA A 2 19.92 -26.73 -2.87
N GLY A 3 18.73 -26.28 -2.46
CA GLY A 3 17.44 -26.70 -3.03
C GLY A 3 17.06 -26.01 -4.34
N GLY A 4 17.93 -26.02 -5.35
CA GLY A 4 17.68 -25.36 -6.63
C GLY A 4 18.12 -26.17 -7.86
N PHE A 5 17.46 -25.92 -8.99
CA PHE A 5 17.92 -26.43 -10.29
C PHE A 5 19.28 -25.81 -10.64
N PRO A 6 20.30 -26.60 -11.01
CA PRO A 6 21.59 -26.10 -11.49
C PRO A 6 21.44 -25.17 -12.72
N ALA A 7 22.40 -24.27 -12.92
CA ALA A 7 22.39 -23.30 -14.03
C ALA A 7 22.83 -23.88 -15.39
N SER A 8 22.67 -25.19 -15.63
CA SER A 8 22.97 -25.81 -16.93
C SER A 8 21.77 -25.71 -17.89
N SER A 9 22.04 -25.79 -19.20
CA SER A 9 21.00 -25.81 -20.24
C SER A 9 19.99 -26.94 -20.02
N GLU A 10 20.48 -28.12 -19.66
CA GLU A 10 19.68 -29.32 -19.39
C GLU A 10 18.76 -29.12 -18.17
N CYS A 11 19.29 -28.55 -17.09
CA CYS A 11 18.50 -28.28 -15.88
C CYS A 11 17.46 -27.17 -16.11
N ALA A 12 17.75 -26.19 -16.97
CA ALA A 12 16.79 -25.17 -17.37
C ALA A 12 15.65 -25.74 -18.24
N ALA A 13 15.95 -26.72 -19.10
CA ALA A 13 14.94 -27.45 -19.87
C ALA A 13 14.06 -28.31 -18.95
N ALA A 14 14.67 -29.04 -18.01
CA ALA A 14 13.94 -29.83 -17.01
C ALA A 14 13.02 -28.96 -16.14
N LYS A 15 13.51 -27.80 -15.68
CA LYS A 15 12.70 -26.83 -14.92
C LYS A 15 11.47 -26.35 -15.71
N ARG A 16 11.64 -26.07 -17.00
CA ARG A 16 10.55 -25.63 -17.89
C ARG A 16 9.46 -26.70 -18.02
N GLU A 17 9.86 -27.95 -18.17
CA GLU A 17 8.93 -29.07 -18.29
C GLU A 17 8.18 -29.36 -16.98
N VAL A 18 8.86 -29.23 -15.83
CA VAL A 18 8.22 -29.31 -14.51
C VAL A 18 7.17 -28.21 -14.35
N ILE A 19 7.52 -26.95 -14.63
CA ILE A 19 6.59 -25.81 -14.57
C ILE A 19 5.36 -26.08 -15.44
N ARG A 20 5.57 -26.49 -16.69
CA ARG A 20 4.49 -26.80 -17.65
C ARG A 20 3.52 -27.87 -17.13
N ARG A 21 4.01 -28.86 -16.39
CA ARG A 21 3.18 -29.95 -15.84
C ARG A 21 2.45 -29.58 -14.56
N ILE A 22 3.06 -28.75 -13.70
CA ILE A 22 2.42 -28.31 -12.44
C ILE A 22 1.43 -27.17 -12.65
N THR A 23 1.52 -26.43 -13.76
CA THR A 23 0.53 -25.40 -14.15
C THR A 23 -0.28 -25.86 -15.36
N PRO A 24 -1.29 -26.74 -15.20
CA PRO A 24 -2.17 -27.11 -16.31
C PRO A 24 -2.93 -25.88 -16.83
N HIS A 25 -3.13 -25.80 -18.15
CA HIS A 25 -3.90 -24.75 -18.79
C HIS A 25 -5.41 -25.10 -18.78
N PRO A 26 -6.33 -24.15 -18.51
CA PRO A 26 -6.06 -22.76 -18.19
C PRO A 26 -5.54 -22.60 -16.76
N VAL A 27 -4.46 -21.84 -16.63
CA VAL A 27 -3.88 -21.47 -15.34
C VAL A 27 -4.85 -20.51 -14.68
N GLN A 28 -5.78 -21.02 -13.87
CA GLN A 28 -6.40 -20.21 -12.84
C GLN A 28 -5.31 -19.96 -11.79
N PRO A 29 -4.86 -18.70 -11.60
CA PRO A 29 -3.92 -18.40 -10.55
C PRO A 29 -4.54 -18.82 -9.21
N PRO A 30 -3.79 -19.54 -8.35
CA PRO A 30 -4.30 -19.95 -7.05
C PRO A 30 -4.63 -18.68 -6.27
N LEU A 31 -5.94 -18.44 -6.07
CA LEU A 31 -6.52 -17.36 -5.28
C LEU A 31 -6.05 -15.95 -5.66
N GLN A 32 -6.78 -15.32 -6.59
CA GLN A 32 -6.74 -13.86 -6.73
C GLN A 32 -7.44 -13.21 -5.53
N LEU A 33 -6.67 -12.91 -4.48
CA LEU A 33 -7.12 -12.17 -3.28
C LEU A 33 -7.91 -10.89 -3.62
N TRP A 34 -7.61 -10.28 -4.77
CA TRP A 34 -8.21 -9.03 -5.24
C TRP A 34 -9.50 -9.20 -6.06
N ASN A 35 -9.90 -10.43 -6.41
CA ASN A 35 -11.08 -10.69 -7.24
C ASN A 35 -12.10 -11.63 -6.58
N CYS A 36 -11.89 -11.96 -5.30
CA CYS A 36 -12.95 -12.54 -4.48
C CYS A 36 -13.86 -11.40 -4.01
N PRO A 37 -15.17 -11.39 -4.32
CA PRO A 37 -16.09 -10.60 -3.53
C PRO A 37 -15.92 -11.08 -2.08
N MET A 38 -15.45 -10.21 -1.19
CA MET A 38 -15.00 -10.59 0.16
C MET A 38 -16.14 -11.10 1.07
N GLY A 39 -17.37 -11.20 0.57
CA GLY A 39 -18.47 -11.83 1.30
C GLY A 39 -18.50 -13.34 1.07
N VAL A 40 -18.28 -14.12 2.14
CA VAL A 40 -18.72 -15.52 2.16
C VAL A 40 -20.23 -15.52 2.37
N ASP A 41 -20.97 -16.19 1.49
CA ASP A 41 -22.41 -16.35 1.66
C ASP A 41 -22.70 -17.02 3.02
N PRO A 42 -23.66 -16.52 3.82
CA PRO A 42 -23.97 -17.05 5.15
C PRO A 42 -24.34 -18.53 5.17
N GLU A 43 -24.90 -19.07 4.09
CA GLU A 43 -25.24 -20.49 3.93
C GLU A 43 -23.97 -21.33 3.70
N VAL A 44 -23.04 -20.81 2.88
CA VAL A 44 -21.73 -21.42 2.64
C VAL A 44 -20.89 -21.40 3.92
N ALA A 45 -20.84 -20.29 4.66
CA ALA A 45 -20.14 -20.19 5.94
C ALA A 45 -20.63 -21.24 6.95
N SER A 46 -21.95 -21.44 7.02
CA SER A 46 -22.56 -22.45 7.90
C SER A 46 -22.19 -23.88 7.49
N SER A 47 -22.11 -24.16 6.19
CA SER A 47 -21.74 -25.49 5.67
C SER A 47 -20.29 -25.91 5.97
N VAL A 48 -19.39 -24.94 6.13
CA VAL A 48 -17.98 -25.18 6.51
C VAL A 48 -17.72 -25.02 8.01
N GLY A 49 -18.77 -24.89 8.81
CA GLY A 49 -18.67 -24.79 10.27
C GLY A 49 -18.11 -23.46 10.79
N LEU A 50 -18.08 -22.41 9.95
CA LEU A 50 -17.75 -21.06 10.38
C LEU A 50 -18.99 -20.42 10.99
N SER A 51 -18.96 -20.09 12.28
CA SER A 51 -20.06 -19.39 12.92
C SER A 51 -20.18 -17.97 12.34
N GLN A 52 -21.39 -17.55 11.96
CA GLN A 52 -21.67 -16.17 11.54
C GLN A 52 -21.27 -15.15 12.61
N THR A 53 -21.20 -15.54 13.89
CA THR A 53 -20.71 -14.67 14.98
C THR A 53 -19.21 -14.37 14.86
N SER A 54 -18.44 -15.25 14.21
CA SER A 54 -17.00 -15.07 13.97
C SER A 54 -16.68 -14.28 12.71
N LEU A 55 -17.68 -14.06 11.84
CA LEU A 55 -17.56 -13.33 10.58
C LEU A 55 -18.13 -11.91 10.76
N GLY A 56 -17.45 -10.92 10.18
CA GLY A 56 -17.95 -9.55 10.12
C GLY A 56 -19.13 -9.43 9.16
N ARG A 57 -19.77 -8.26 9.12
CA ARG A 57 -20.81 -7.96 8.11
C ARG A 57 -20.27 -8.05 6.68
N ASP A 58 -18.98 -7.83 6.53
CA ASP A 58 -18.22 -7.99 5.30
C ASP A 58 -17.88 -9.44 4.97
N GLY A 59 -18.28 -10.42 5.79
CA GLY A 59 -17.98 -11.84 5.58
C GLY A 59 -16.54 -12.24 5.89
N LEU A 60 -15.78 -11.38 6.60
CA LEU A 60 -14.38 -11.63 6.95
C LEU A 60 -14.21 -11.91 8.45
N THR A 61 -13.31 -12.84 8.77
CA THR A 61 -12.89 -13.06 10.16
C THR A 61 -12.14 -11.83 10.68
N GLN A 62 -12.08 -11.66 12.01
CA GLN A 62 -11.39 -10.53 12.63
C GLN A 62 -9.90 -10.47 12.23
N GLU A 63 -9.25 -11.63 12.13
CA GLU A 63 -7.84 -11.74 11.72
C GLU A 63 -7.61 -11.24 10.29
N VAL A 64 -8.49 -11.63 9.35
CA VAL A 64 -8.39 -11.19 7.96
C VAL A 64 -8.67 -9.68 7.84
N ARG A 65 -9.62 -9.14 8.62
CA ARG A 65 -9.84 -7.69 8.70
C ARG A 65 -8.61 -6.96 9.20
N GLN A 66 -7.93 -7.45 10.24
CA GLN A 66 -6.70 -6.84 10.73
C GLN A 66 -5.60 -6.80 9.66
N ILE A 67 -5.46 -7.85 8.84
CA ILE A 67 -4.50 -7.87 7.73
C ILE A 67 -4.89 -6.87 6.65
N ARG A 68 -6.17 -6.86 6.23
CA ARG A 68 -6.69 -5.90 5.24
C ARG A 68 -6.49 -4.45 5.70
N ASP A 69 -6.88 -4.16 6.93
CA ASP A 69 -6.84 -2.81 7.50
C ASP A 69 -5.39 -2.36 7.80
N ALA A 70 -4.43 -3.31 7.83
CA ALA A 70 -3.00 -3.03 7.89
C ALA A 70 -2.36 -2.72 6.53
N ILE A 71 -3.12 -2.80 5.42
CA ILE A 71 -2.65 -2.41 4.09
C ILE A 71 -2.93 -0.92 3.87
N GLU A 72 -1.87 -0.16 3.66
CA GLU A 72 -1.90 1.24 3.26
C GLU A 72 -1.44 1.37 1.82
N ILE A 73 -2.31 1.85 0.92
CA ILE A 73 -1.97 2.09 -0.47
C ILE A 73 -2.20 3.56 -0.84
N TYR A 74 -1.22 4.16 -1.51
CA TYR A 74 -1.26 5.55 -1.94
C TYR A 74 -0.94 5.64 -3.43
N GLN A 75 -1.77 6.37 -4.17
CA GLN A 75 -1.41 6.84 -5.50
C GLN A 75 -0.95 8.29 -5.37
N ILE A 76 0.36 8.49 -5.46
CA ILE A 76 1.03 9.77 -5.27
C ILE A 76 1.04 10.52 -6.59
N ASN A 77 0.56 11.76 -6.57
CA ASN A 77 0.70 12.71 -7.66
C ASN A 77 1.06 14.06 -7.05
N TYR A 78 2.35 14.23 -6.83
CA TYR A 78 2.92 15.36 -6.12
C TYR A 78 3.91 16.10 -7.03
N TRP A 79 3.90 17.42 -6.96
CA TRP A 79 4.87 18.26 -7.64
C TRP A 79 5.19 19.47 -6.77
N HIS A 80 6.49 19.70 -6.58
CA HIS A 80 7.00 20.89 -5.93
C HIS A 80 8.00 21.57 -6.87
N SER A 81 7.69 22.79 -7.26
CA SER A 81 8.63 23.72 -7.88
C SER A 81 9.09 24.71 -6.84
N MET A 82 10.39 24.71 -6.54
CA MET A 82 11.00 25.75 -5.73
C MET A 82 11.00 27.04 -6.53
N GLY A 83 10.48 28.11 -5.94
CA GLY A 83 10.54 29.45 -6.52
C GLY A 83 11.98 29.97 -6.50
N GLY A 84 12.31 30.82 -7.47
CA GLY A 84 13.53 31.63 -7.39
C GLY A 84 13.41 32.70 -6.30
N GLU A 85 14.42 33.55 -6.17
CA GLU A 85 14.51 34.60 -5.12
C GLU A 85 13.26 35.50 -4.98
N ASN A 86 12.54 35.70 -6.08
CA ASN A 86 11.33 36.53 -6.12
C ASN A 86 10.06 35.74 -6.50
N ASP A 87 10.15 34.42 -6.64
CA ASP A 87 9.01 33.58 -7.00
C ASP A 87 8.59 32.71 -5.81
N ARG A 88 7.30 32.37 -5.74
CA ARG A 88 6.80 31.55 -4.64
C ARG A 88 6.99 30.07 -4.96
N ASP A 89 7.28 29.29 -3.95
CA ASP A 89 7.20 27.84 -4.04
C ASP A 89 5.78 27.42 -4.45
N VAL A 90 5.69 26.57 -5.47
CA VAL A 90 4.42 26.03 -5.95
C VAL A 90 4.37 24.55 -5.65
N ILE A 91 3.36 24.15 -4.89
CA ILE A 91 3.10 22.75 -4.54
C ILE A 91 1.73 22.34 -5.08
N ILE A 92 1.73 21.27 -5.86
CA ILE A 92 0.54 20.60 -6.36
C ILE A 92 0.53 19.18 -5.77
N ASP A 93 -0.50 18.85 -5.00
CA ASP A 93 -0.66 17.53 -4.39
C ASP A 93 -2.07 16.99 -4.69
N ASN A 94 -2.14 16.02 -5.59
CA ASN A 94 -3.35 15.30 -5.97
C ASN A 94 -3.27 13.83 -5.54
N THR A 95 -2.58 13.57 -4.43
CA THR A 95 -2.41 12.22 -3.88
C THR A 95 -3.75 11.67 -3.38
N VAL A 96 -3.97 10.38 -3.59
CA VAL A 96 -5.13 9.65 -3.04
C VAL A 96 -4.65 8.44 -2.24
N ALA A 97 -5.42 8.08 -1.22
CA ALA A 97 -5.19 6.89 -0.40
C ALA A 97 -6.33 5.90 -0.66
N GLY A 98 -6.00 4.61 -0.76
CA GLY A 98 -6.98 3.54 -0.80
C GLY A 98 -7.51 3.28 0.60
N THR A 99 -8.82 3.14 0.71
CA THR A 99 -9.52 2.87 1.98
C THR A 99 -10.55 1.78 1.77
N TYR A 100 -10.79 0.97 2.79
CA TYR A 100 -11.89 0.02 2.82
C TYR A 100 -13.01 0.56 3.70
N ASP A 101 -14.26 0.44 3.23
CA ASP A 101 -15.42 0.72 4.06
C ASP A 101 -15.50 -0.29 5.21
N GLU A 102 -15.64 0.19 6.44
CA GLU A 102 -15.63 -0.68 7.63
C GLU A 102 -16.84 -1.62 7.69
N ALA A 103 -17.97 -1.25 7.07
CA ALA A 103 -19.20 -2.01 7.14
C ALA A 103 -19.34 -3.02 5.98
N THR A 104 -18.93 -2.65 4.77
CA THR A 104 -19.08 -3.47 3.56
C THR A 104 -17.78 -4.11 3.11
N GLY A 105 -16.62 -3.62 3.56
CA GLY A 105 -15.31 -4.02 3.05
C GLY A 105 -15.03 -3.54 1.62
N GLU A 106 -15.83 -2.60 1.09
CA GLU A 106 -15.66 -2.09 -0.27
C GLU A 106 -14.45 -1.15 -0.36
N PHE A 107 -13.61 -1.35 -1.37
CA PHE A 107 -12.45 -0.50 -1.62
C PHE A 107 -12.85 0.80 -2.34
N SER A 108 -12.30 1.93 -1.90
CA SER A 108 -12.43 3.21 -2.60
C SER A 108 -11.20 4.10 -2.45
N TRP A 109 -10.96 4.95 -3.45
CA TRP A 109 -9.94 6.00 -3.38
C TRP A 109 -10.49 7.24 -2.68
N LYS A 110 -9.77 7.73 -1.67
CA LYS A 110 -10.08 8.98 -0.96
C LYS A 110 -8.99 10.01 -1.20
N LYS A 111 -9.41 11.27 -1.32
CA LYS A 111 -8.48 12.39 -1.41
C LYS A 111 -7.57 12.38 -0.18
N SER A 112 -6.27 12.45 -0.41
CA SER A 112 -5.24 12.43 0.62
C SER A 112 -4.14 13.42 0.26
N SER A 113 -2.99 13.33 0.94
CA SER A 113 -1.83 14.17 0.67
C SER A 113 -0.56 13.37 0.90
N TYR A 114 0.40 13.54 -0.02
CA TYR A 114 1.77 13.10 0.22
C TYR A 114 2.41 13.98 1.30
N ARG A 115 2.22 15.30 1.21
CA ARG A 115 2.85 16.29 2.10
C ARG A 115 2.49 16.09 3.57
N THR A 116 1.21 15.94 3.88
CA THR A 116 0.77 15.68 5.27
C THR A 116 0.53 14.19 5.55
N GLY A 117 0.97 13.33 4.64
CA GLY A 117 0.82 11.89 4.77
C GLY A 117 1.78 11.28 5.81
N PRO A 118 1.69 9.97 6.01
CA PRO A 118 2.59 9.23 6.89
C PRO A 118 4.08 9.43 6.53
N ASP A 119 4.96 9.33 7.52
CA ASP A 119 6.41 9.48 7.37
C ASP A 119 7.05 8.47 6.42
N TRP A 120 6.59 7.22 6.44
CA TRP A 120 7.10 6.15 5.58
C TRP A 120 6.97 6.49 4.08
N LEU A 121 6.03 7.35 3.70
CA LEU A 121 5.89 7.79 2.30
C LEU A 121 7.12 8.57 1.85
N ALA A 122 7.67 9.44 2.69
CA ALA A 122 8.90 10.16 2.36
C ALA A 122 10.08 9.20 2.29
N GLU A 123 10.18 8.25 3.22
CA GLU A 123 11.25 7.25 3.25
C GLU A 123 11.26 6.40 1.96
N VAL A 124 10.13 5.77 1.63
CA VAL A 124 10.04 4.89 0.46
C VAL A 124 10.16 5.67 -0.85
N ALA A 125 9.65 6.91 -0.89
CA ALA A 125 9.75 7.75 -2.08
C ALA A 125 11.16 8.34 -2.27
N GLY A 126 12.09 8.21 -1.31
CA GLY A 126 13.36 8.93 -1.34
C GLY A 126 13.18 10.45 -1.25
N GLY A 127 12.09 10.88 -0.62
CA GLY A 127 11.83 12.27 -0.25
C GLY A 127 12.49 12.63 1.08
N ARG A 128 12.08 13.77 1.63
CA ARG A 128 12.60 14.31 2.89
C ARG A 128 11.48 14.74 3.81
N ARG A 129 11.80 14.86 5.10
CA ARG A 129 10.91 15.35 6.14
C ARG A 129 11.31 16.79 6.48
N GLU A 130 10.45 17.73 6.13
CA GLU A 130 10.68 19.16 6.34
C GLU A 130 9.96 19.64 7.60
N PRO A 131 10.66 20.33 8.52
CA PRO A 131 10.02 20.93 9.68
C PRO A 131 9.13 22.10 9.27
N VAL A 132 7.89 22.09 9.78
CA VAL A 132 6.97 23.23 9.66
C VAL A 132 7.12 24.11 10.87
N TYR A 133 7.32 25.41 10.62
CA TYR A 133 7.40 26.43 11.66
C TYR A 133 6.25 27.41 11.52
N GLU A 134 5.63 27.75 12.63
CA GLU A 134 4.71 28.88 12.74
C GLU A 134 5.37 29.99 13.55
N THR A 135 4.95 31.23 13.29
CA THR A 135 5.35 32.36 14.11
C THR A 135 4.47 32.40 15.35
N ASP A 136 5.06 32.63 16.52
CA ASP A 136 4.29 32.80 17.76
C ASP A 136 3.27 33.95 17.67
N SER A 137 2.32 33.96 18.62
CA SER A 137 1.28 34.99 18.68
C SER A 137 1.81 36.41 18.85
N GLU A 138 3.06 36.57 19.29
CA GLU A 138 3.72 37.86 19.49
C GLU A 138 4.55 38.32 18.27
N GLY A 139 4.68 37.48 17.24
CA GLY A 139 5.50 37.78 16.06
C GLY A 139 7.02 37.65 16.27
N ARG A 140 7.48 37.11 17.41
CA ARG A 140 8.88 37.24 17.87
C ARG A 140 9.72 36.01 17.55
N ARG A 141 9.14 34.82 17.60
CA ARG A 141 9.87 33.55 17.43
C ARG A 141 9.16 32.61 16.47
N ARG A 142 9.96 31.86 15.71
CA ARG A 142 9.50 30.69 14.94
C ARG A 142 9.51 29.45 15.82
N ILE A 143 8.36 28.79 15.96
CA ILE A 143 8.17 27.57 16.75
C ILE A 143 7.93 26.42 15.78
N LYS A 144 8.64 25.30 15.96
CA LYS A 144 8.39 24.08 15.17
C LYS A 144 7.05 23.49 15.62
N VAL A 145 6.09 23.41 14.69
CA VAL A 145 4.74 22.90 14.95
C VAL A 145 4.52 21.49 14.39
N GLY A 146 5.40 21.04 13.49
CA GLY A 146 5.29 19.69 12.94
C GLY A 146 6.36 19.40 11.90
N GLU A 147 6.13 18.32 11.15
CA GLU A 147 6.92 17.92 10.00
C GLU A 147 6.00 17.47 8.87
N VAL A 148 6.42 17.73 7.64
CA VAL A 148 5.72 17.32 6.42
C VAL A 148 6.68 16.59 5.50
N ASN A 149 6.14 15.71 4.67
CA ASN A 149 6.91 15.10 3.60
C ASN A 149 7.11 16.12 2.47
N ASP A 150 8.28 16.08 1.85
CA ASP A 150 8.63 16.88 0.69
C ASP A 150 9.39 16.01 -0.32
N TYR A 151 9.27 16.38 -1.60
CA TYR A 151 10.01 15.73 -2.68
C TYR A 151 10.34 16.79 -3.74
N PRO A 152 11.61 17.04 -4.07
CA PRO A 152 11.95 18.05 -5.05
C PRO A 152 11.49 17.63 -6.45
N GLY A 153 10.73 18.50 -7.12
CA GLY A 153 10.23 18.23 -8.47
C GLY A 153 8.98 17.35 -8.45
N ARG A 154 8.87 16.46 -9.45
CA ARG A 154 7.66 15.65 -9.68
C ARG A 154 7.81 14.25 -9.10
N LEU A 155 6.81 13.80 -8.35
CA LEU A 155 6.66 12.44 -7.84
C LEU A 155 5.31 11.88 -8.31
N ARG A 156 5.38 10.83 -9.13
CA ARG A 156 4.23 10.01 -9.52
C ARG A 156 4.55 8.56 -9.24
N ALA A 157 3.76 7.95 -8.37
CA ALA A 157 4.01 6.59 -7.91
C ALA A 157 2.78 5.95 -7.30
N VAL A 158 2.80 4.62 -7.20
CA VAL A 158 2.00 3.87 -6.24
C VAL A 158 2.92 3.43 -5.11
N ALA A 159 2.56 3.76 -3.87
CA ALA A 159 3.25 3.31 -2.67
C ALA A 159 2.33 2.37 -1.88
N LEU A 160 2.90 1.28 -1.38
CA LEU A 160 2.19 0.26 -0.63
C LEU A 160 2.96 0.00 0.67
N ARG A 161 2.25 -0.06 1.80
CA ARG A 161 2.77 -0.57 3.07
C ARG A 161 1.82 -1.63 3.58
N PHE A 162 2.35 -2.76 4.04
CA PHE A 162 1.55 -3.85 4.58
C PHE A 162 2.29 -4.54 5.72
N ARG A 163 1.53 -5.28 6.54
CA ARG A 163 2.06 -6.08 7.64
C ARG A 163 1.84 -7.56 7.36
N ASP A 164 2.87 -8.39 7.55
CA ASP A 164 2.73 -9.84 7.46
C ASP A 164 2.08 -10.44 8.71
N TYR A 165 1.82 -11.75 8.69
CA TYR A 165 1.23 -12.48 9.81
C TYR A 165 2.15 -12.55 11.05
N GLU A 166 3.46 -12.29 10.89
CA GLU A 166 4.43 -12.22 12.00
C GLU A 166 4.51 -10.80 12.59
N GLY A 167 3.73 -9.86 12.04
CA GLY A 167 3.68 -8.48 12.47
C GLY A 167 4.78 -7.58 11.88
N ARG A 168 5.58 -8.09 10.93
CA ARG A 168 6.62 -7.30 10.26
C ARG A 168 6.01 -6.42 9.18
N THR A 169 6.49 -5.18 9.11
CA THR A 169 6.02 -4.19 8.14
C THR A 169 6.96 -4.15 6.94
N TYR A 170 6.37 -4.11 5.74
CA TYR A 170 7.08 -3.95 4.48
C TYR A 170 6.51 -2.75 3.75
N SER A 171 7.36 -2.03 3.02
CA SER A 171 6.96 -0.92 2.16
C SER A 171 7.58 -1.06 0.78
N GLU A 172 6.80 -0.72 -0.25
CA GLU A 172 7.21 -0.78 -1.64
C GLU A 172 6.70 0.45 -2.39
N ILE A 173 7.43 0.86 -3.43
CA ILE A 173 7.03 1.96 -4.30
C ILE A 173 7.30 1.61 -5.77
N VAL A 174 6.36 1.96 -6.64
CA VAL A 174 6.50 1.84 -8.09
C VAL A 174 6.23 3.19 -8.73
N ARG A 175 7.22 3.76 -9.42
CA ARG A 175 7.15 5.07 -10.09
C ARG A 175 6.72 4.93 -11.56
N TYR A 176 6.03 5.94 -12.11
CA TYR A 176 5.56 5.97 -13.49
C TYR A 176 5.31 7.37 -14.06
#